data_AF-A0A3D6D6Q5-F1
#
_entry.id   AF-A0A3D6D6Q5-F1
#
_cell.length_a   1.000
_cell.length_b   1.000
_cell.length_c   1.000
_cell.angle_alpha   90.00
_cell.angle_beta   90.00
_cell.angle_gamma   90.00
#
_symmetry.space_group_name_H-M   'P 1'
#
loop_
_entity.id
_entity.type
_entity.pdbx_description
1 polymer ?
#
loop_
_entity_poly.entity_id
_entity_poly.type
_entity_poly.pdbx_seq_one_letter_code
_entity_poly.pdbx_strand_id
1 'polypeptide(L)'
;MQILNESNEGLYDARDKVKALWCGAFMVNEMGKAGDAWTSLESAFAGNHPEFEAIDAPYHDLGHTLKATTCYAEMVFKNLQTPDYGPLPLEIAELGFIAILFHDTGYLKNKGDLNGTGAKHAFQHV
;
A
#
# COMPACT_ATOMS: atom_id res chain seq x y z
N MET A 1 -9.01 25.21 -19.30
CA MET A 1 -9.54 24.00 -18.63
C MET A 1 -8.36 23.36 -17.92
N GLN A 2 -8.18 23.70 -16.65
CA GLN A 2 -7.06 23.29 -15.83
C GLN A 2 -7.53 22.08 -15.04
N ILE A 3 -7.09 20.88 -15.43
CA ILE A 3 -7.34 19.67 -14.65
C ILE A 3 -6.43 19.80 -13.43
N LEU A 4 -7.05 20.08 -12.29
CA LEU A 4 -6.35 20.19 -11.01
C LEU A 4 -5.82 18.82 -10.63
N ASN A 5 -4.54 18.78 -10.26
CA ASN A 5 -3.88 17.69 -9.56
C ASN A 5 -4.60 17.43 -8.23
N GLU A 6 -5.58 16.53 -8.22
CA GLU A 6 -6.12 15.93 -6.98
C GLU A 6 -5.20 14.80 -6.43
N SER A 7 -4.13 14.47 -7.15
CA SER A 7 -3.33 13.26 -6.90
C SER A 7 -2.40 13.32 -5.68
N ASN A 8 -2.12 14.50 -5.10
CA ASN A 8 -1.16 14.62 -4.00
C ASN A 8 -1.76 14.97 -2.63
N GLU A 9 -2.98 15.52 -2.54
CA GLU A 9 -3.60 15.81 -1.24
C GLU A 9 -4.10 14.54 -0.54
N GLY A 10 -4.58 13.53 -1.28
CA GLY A 10 -5.05 12.27 -0.71
C GLY A 10 -3.95 11.30 -0.27
N LEU A 11 -2.71 11.49 -0.73
CA LEU A 11 -1.61 10.55 -0.50
C LEU A 11 -0.92 10.76 0.87
N TYR A 12 -0.71 12.03 1.25
CA TYR A 12 -0.28 12.38 2.61
C TYR A 12 -1.38 12.08 3.65
N ASP A 13 -2.66 12.24 3.28
CA ASP A 13 -3.81 11.85 4.11
C ASP A 13 -3.83 10.33 4.38
N ALA A 14 -3.55 9.50 3.37
CA ALA A 14 -3.60 8.05 3.52
C ALA A 14 -2.62 7.52 4.58
N ARG A 15 -1.36 7.96 4.57
CA ARG A 15 -0.35 7.47 5.53
C ARG A 15 -0.68 7.87 6.97
N ASP A 16 -1.08 9.12 7.18
CA ASP A 16 -1.43 9.62 8.51
C ASP A 16 -2.71 8.96 9.03
N LYS A 17 -3.74 8.82 8.19
CA LYS A 17 -4.97 8.09 8.53
C LYS A 17 -4.69 6.64 8.89
N VAL A 18 -3.93 5.92 8.06
CA VAL A 18 -3.57 4.53 8.31
C VAL A 18 -2.78 4.40 9.60
N LYS A 19 -1.80 5.28 9.85
CA LYS A 19 -1.04 5.29 11.10
C LYS A 19 -1.97 5.52 12.30
N ALA A 20 -2.90 6.45 12.22
CA ALA A 20 -3.86 6.72 13.31
C ALA A 20 -4.74 5.50 13.61
N LEU A 21 -5.27 4.84 12.57
CA LEU A 21 -6.06 3.61 12.70
C LEU A 21 -5.23 2.47 13.33
N TRP A 22 -4.01 2.26 12.84
CA TRP A 22 -3.12 1.20 13.30
C TRP A 22 -2.72 1.38 14.77
N CYS A 23 -2.21 2.56 15.10
CA CYS A 23 -1.79 2.92 16.46
C CYS A 23 -2.97 2.84 17.43
N GLY A 24 -4.16 3.29 17.03
CA GLY A 24 -5.38 3.18 17.82
C GLY A 24 -5.88 1.75 18.01
N ALA A 25 -5.76 0.89 16.99
CA ALA A 25 -6.20 -0.50 17.05
C ALA A 25 -5.37 -1.34 18.04
N PHE A 26 -4.05 -1.14 18.03
CA PHE A 26 -3.11 -1.96 18.79
C PHE A 26 -2.52 -1.27 20.02
N MET A 27 -2.92 -0.01 20.29
CA MET A 27 -2.40 0.81 21.39
C MET A 27 -0.87 0.98 21.33
N VAL A 28 -0.35 1.19 20.12
CA VAL A 28 1.07 1.42 19.82
C VAL A 28 1.29 2.85 19.31
N ASN A 29 2.55 3.33 19.26
CA ASN A 29 2.87 4.69 18.81
C ASN A 29 3.40 4.77 17.37
N GLU A 30 3.79 3.63 16.80
CA GLU A 30 4.38 3.52 15.47
C GLU A 30 3.92 2.26 14.77
N MET A 31 4.13 2.20 13.45
CA MET A 31 3.75 1.07 12.62
C MET A 31 4.80 -0.04 12.58
N GLY A 32 5.97 0.13 13.19
CA GLY A 32 7.04 -0.87 13.16
C GLY A 32 7.42 -1.29 11.73
N LYS A 33 7.42 -2.59 11.44
CA LYS A 33 7.82 -3.10 10.11
C LYS A 33 6.83 -2.71 9.03
N ALA A 34 5.56 -2.51 9.36
CA ALA A 34 4.58 -1.97 8.42
C ALA A 34 4.96 -0.55 7.95
N GLY A 35 5.60 0.25 8.81
CA GLY A 35 6.12 1.57 8.44
C GLY A 35 7.32 1.50 7.49
N ASP A 36 8.26 0.59 7.75
CA ASP A 36 9.43 0.35 6.89
C ASP A 36 9.02 -0.20 5.52
N ALA A 37 8.06 -1.13 5.52
CA ALA A 37 7.44 -1.66 4.32
C ALA A 37 6.83 -0.55 3.45
N TRP A 38 6.11 0.39 4.06
CA TRP A 38 5.52 1.53 3.36
C TRP A 38 6.57 2.38 2.65
N THR A 39 7.62 2.78 3.37
CA THR A 39 8.73 3.55 2.78
C THR A 39 9.38 2.78 1.62
N SER A 40 9.50 1.46 1.75
CA SER A 40 10.07 0.61 0.71
C SER A 40 9.20 0.57 -0.55
N LEU A 41 7.87 0.48 -0.39
CA LEU A 41 6.92 0.54 -1.52
C LEU A 41 7.01 1.88 -2.24
N GLU A 42 6.93 3.01 -1.50
CA GLU A 42 7.01 4.35 -2.08
C GLU A 42 8.29 4.54 -2.90
N SER A 43 9.42 4.06 -2.36
CA SER A 43 10.71 4.07 -3.05
C SER A 43 10.69 3.24 -4.34
N ALA A 44 10.14 2.02 -4.29
CA ALA A 44 10.06 1.14 -5.45
C ALA A 44 9.15 1.73 -6.55
N PHE A 45 7.96 2.21 -6.19
CA PHE A 45 7.00 2.79 -7.13
C PHE A 45 7.53 4.08 -7.76
N ALA A 46 8.33 4.86 -7.04
CA ALA A 46 9.03 6.02 -7.57
C ALA A 46 10.24 5.68 -8.48
N GLY A 47 10.59 4.40 -8.62
CA GLY A 47 11.73 3.95 -9.43
C GLY A 47 13.09 4.15 -8.78
N ASN A 48 13.13 4.34 -7.45
CA ASN A 48 14.36 4.48 -6.68
C ASN A 48 14.96 3.13 -6.26
N HIS A 49 14.27 2.02 -6.50
CA HIS A 49 14.81 0.68 -6.29
C HIS A 49 15.83 0.33 -7.40
N PRO A 50 17.03 -0.20 -7.07
CA PRO A 50 18.08 -0.45 -8.06
C PRO A 50 17.69 -1.44 -9.15
N GLU A 51 16.79 -2.37 -8.84
CA GLU A 51 16.41 -3.48 -9.75
C GLU A 51 15.15 -3.21 -10.57
N PHE A 52 14.38 -2.15 -10.26
CA PHE A 52 13.08 -1.92 -10.87
C PHE A 52 12.95 -0.52 -11.49
N GLU A 53 12.11 -0.41 -12.52
CA GLU A 53 11.65 0.89 -13.01
C GLU A 53 10.51 1.44 -12.15
N ALA A 54 10.25 2.74 -12.28
CA ALA A 54 9.06 3.35 -11.69
C ALA A 54 7.79 2.66 -12.21
N ILE A 55 6.76 2.61 -11.36
CA ILE A 55 5.48 2.00 -11.72
C ILE A 55 4.88 2.72 -12.94
N ASP A 56 4.50 1.95 -13.95
CA ASP A 56 3.94 2.47 -15.21
C ASP A 56 2.56 1.87 -15.56
N ALA A 57 1.97 1.11 -14.63
CA ALA A 57 0.62 0.59 -14.73
C ALA A 57 -0.39 1.69 -14.33
N PRO A 58 -1.22 2.20 -15.26
CA PRO A 58 -2.07 3.37 -14.97
C PRO A 58 -3.14 3.15 -13.90
N TYR A 59 -3.60 1.90 -13.74
CA TYR A 59 -4.61 1.55 -12.73
C TYR A 59 -3.99 1.01 -11.43
N HIS A 60 -2.88 0.28 -11.53
CA HIS A 60 -2.16 -0.30 -10.39
C HIS A 60 -1.02 0.62 -9.96
N ASP A 61 -1.37 1.86 -9.66
CA ASP A 61 -0.45 2.89 -9.20
C ASP A 61 -0.43 2.97 -7.66
N LEU A 62 0.41 3.86 -7.11
CA LEU A 62 0.49 4.06 -5.67
C LEU A 62 -0.89 4.43 -5.07
N GLY A 63 -1.67 5.26 -5.76
CA GLY A 63 -2.99 5.68 -5.28
C GLY A 63 -3.96 4.51 -5.15
N HIS A 64 -3.96 3.57 -6.10
CA HIS A 64 -4.72 2.33 -6.02
C HIS A 64 -4.29 1.49 -4.83
N THR A 65 -2.99 1.22 -4.71
CA THR A 65 -2.44 0.42 -3.62
C THR A 65 -2.79 1.00 -2.25
N LEU A 66 -2.73 2.32 -2.10
CA LEU A 66 -3.03 2.99 -0.83
C LEU A 66 -4.53 3.01 -0.48
N LYS A 67 -5.43 3.01 -1.47
CA LYS A 67 -6.87 2.81 -1.21
C LYS A 67 -7.13 1.42 -0.62
N ALA A 68 -6.54 0.38 -1.19
CA ALA A 68 -6.64 -0.99 -0.67
C ALA A 68 -6.02 -1.11 0.73
N THR A 69 -4.85 -0.48 0.94
CA THR A 69 -4.17 -0.46 2.25
C THR A 69 -5.00 0.28 3.32
N THR A 70 -5.63 1.39 2.96
CA THR A 70 -6.52 2.13 3.86
C THR A 70 -7.73 1.29 4.25
N CYS A 71 -8.35 0.62 3.28
CA CYS A 71 -9.46 -0.31 3.53
C CYS A 71 -9.05 -1.42 4.50
N TYR A 72 -7.87 -2.02 4.32
CA TYR A 72 -7.34 -3.03 5.23
C TYR A 72 -7.18 -2.50 6.66
N ALA A 73 -6.60 -1.31 6.84
CA ALA A 73 -6.42 -0.70 8.16
C ALA A 73 -7.77 -0.42 8.85
N GLU A 74 -8.78 0.04 8.10
CA GLU A 74 -10.14 0.23 8.60
C GLU A 74 -10.78 -1.09 9.03
N MET A 75 -10.62 -2.16 8.25
CA MET A 75 -11.12 -3.49 8.59
C MET A 75 -10.48 -4.03 9.86
N VAL A 76 -9.16 -3.93 10.01
CA VAL A 76 -8.43 -4.35 11.22
C VAL A 76 -8.90 -3.55 12.44
N PHE A 77 -8.99 -2.23 12.32
CA PHE A 77 -9.49 -1.37 13.39
C PHE A 77 -10.90 -1.76 13.82
N LYS A 78 -11.82 -1.98 12.87
CA LYS A 78 -13.20 -2.39 13.16
C LYS A 78 -13.30 -3.81 13.73
N ASN A 79 -12.48 -4.74 13.25
CA ASN A 79 -12.42 -6.10 13.77
C ASN A 79 -12.08 -6.10 15.26
N LEU A 80 -11.03 -5.37 15.65
CA LEU A 80 -10.57 -5.29 17.04
C LEU A 80 -11.52 -4.50 17.96
N GLN A 81 -12.38 -3.65 17.39
CA GLN A 81 -13.46 -2.98 18.13
C GLN A 81 -14.70 -3.87 18.31
N THR A 82 -14.79 -5.01 17.64
CA THR A 82 -16.01 -5.84 17.63
C THR A 82 -15.83 -7.09 18.50
N PRO A 83 -16.59 -7.24 19.60
CA PRO A 83 -16.39 -8.33 20.57
C PRO A 83 -16.48 -9.75 19.99
N ASP A 84 -17.27 -9.94 18.92
CA ASP A 84 -17.64 -11.27 18.42
C ASP A 84 -16.63 -11.89 17.42
N TYR A 85 -15.64 -11.12 16.95
CA TYR A 85 -14.73 -11.58 15.87
C TYR A 85 -13.46 -12.29 16.35
N GLY A 86 -13.26 -12.42 17.66
CA GLY A 86 -12.05 -13.01 18.24
C GLY A 86 -10.81 -12.11 18.09
N PRO A 87 -9.67 -12.46 18.72
CA PRO A 87 -8.48 -11.63 18.67
C PRO A 87 -7.80 -11.70 17.30
N LEU A 88 -7.31 -10.57 16.81
CA LEU A 88 -6.37 -10.50 15.70
C LEU A 88 -4.99 -10.12 16.26
N PRO A 89 -4.02 -11.06 16.34
CA PRO A 89 -2.68 -10.76 16.82
C PRO A 89 -2.00 -9.69 15.96
N LEU A 90 -1.24 -8.80 16.60
CA LEU A 90 -0.53 -7.70 15.92
C LEU A 90 0.37 -8.23 14.80
N GLU A 91 1.07 -9.34 15.02
CA GLU A 91 1.97 -9.93 14.04
C GLU A 91 1.21 -10.43 12.80
N ILE A 92 0.00 -10.98 12.97
CA ILE A 92 -0.83 -11.44 11.86
C ILE A 92 -1.39 -10.24 11.09
N ALA A 93 -1.82 -9.20 11.79
CA ALA A 93 -2.21 -7.96 11.15
C ALA A 93 -1.04 -7.34 10.38
N GLU A 94 0.17 -7.30 10.96
CA GLU A 94 1.36 -6.71 10.33
C GLU A 94 1.71 -7.46 9.03
N LEU A 95 1.62 -8.79 9.02
CA LEU A 95 1.80 -9.59 7.81
C LEU A 95 0.75 -9.29 6.75
N GLY A 96 -0.54 -9.17 7.13
CA GLY A 96 -1.60 -8.80 6.19
C GLY A 96 -1.44 -7.38 5.64
N PHE A 97 -0.95 -6.46 6.47
CA PHE A 97 -0.62 -5.09 6.07
C PHE A 97 0.49 -5.07 5.02
N ILE A 98 1.58 -5.81 5.26
CA ILE A 98 2.67 -5.94 4.30
C ILE A 98 2.15 -6.58 3.01
N ALA A 99 1.32 -7.63 3.09
CA ALA A 99 0.77 -8.29 1.92
C ALA A 99 -0.08 -7.34 1.06
N ILE A 100 -1.01 -6.58 1.65
CA ILE A 100 -1.87 -5.66 0.88
C ILE A 100 -1.06 -4.50 0.30
N LEU A 101 -0.04 -4.03 1.01
CA LEU A 101 0.82 -2.96 0.55
C LEU A 101 1.65 -3.38 -0.67
N PHE A 102 2.12 -4.63 -0.72
CA PHE A 102 2.93 -5.13 -1.84
C PHE A 102 2.12 -5.78 -2.98
N HIS A 103 0.78 -5.80 -2.91
CA HIS A 103 -0.02 -6.62 -3.84
C HIS A 103 0.12 -6.21 -5.32
N ASP A 104 0.34 -4.92 -5.60
CA ASP A 104 0.53 -4.40 -6.97
C ASP A 104 2.00 -4.41 -7.42
N THR A 105 2.94 -4.83 -6.59
CA THR A 105 4.36 -4.81 -6.98
C THR A 105 4.70 -5.79 -8.11
N GLY A 106 3.82 -6.74 -8.42
CA GLY A 106 3.93 -7.58 -9.61
C GLY A 106 3.89 -6.81 -10.94
N TYR A 107 3.46 -5.54 -10.92
CA TYR A 107 3.50 -4.64 -12.07
C TYR A 107 4.82 -3.88 -12.21
N LEU A 108 5.75 -3.98 -11.25
CA LEU A 108 7.07 -3.38 -11.43
C LEU A 108 7.85 -4.14 -12.50
N LYS A 109 8.44 -3.40 -13.43
CA LYS A 109 9.32 -3.95 -14.45
C LYS A 109 10.76 -3.93 -13.97
N ASN A 110 11.55 -4.89 -14.44
CA ASN A 110 12.99 -4.89 -14.22
C ASN A 110 13.64 -3.64 -14.82
N LYS A 111 14.76 -3.21 -14.23
CA LYS A 111 15.54 -2.08 -14.73
C LYS A 111 15.92 -2.27 -16.20
N GLY A 112 15.71 -1.24 -17.01
CA GLY A 112 15.98 -1.26 -18.45
C GLY A 112 14.90 -1.93 -19.31
N ASP A 113 13.82 -2.45 -18.70
CA ASP A 113 12.70 -3.01 -19.44
C ASP A 113 11.70 -1.92 -19.86
N LEU A 114 11.93 -1.39 -21.07
CA LEU A 114 11.14 -0.32 -21.66
C LEU A 114 9.98 -0.82 -22.54
N ASN A 115 9.78 -2.14 -22.63
CA ASN A 115 8.81 -2.73 -23.55
C ASN A 115 7.45 -2.89 -22.88
N GLY A 116 6.45 -2.14 -23.37
CA GLY A 116 5.10 -2.16 -22.82
C GLY A 116 5.05 -1.73 -21.35
N THR A 117 3.89 -1.91 -20.72
CA THR A 117 3.72 -1.65 -19.29
C THR A 117 4.02 -2.91 -18.48
N GLY A 118 4.13 -2.74 -17.16
CA GLY A 118 4.21 -3.84 -16.21
C GLY A 118 3.07 -4.85 -16.27
N ALA A 119 1.94 -4.49 -16.88
CA ALA A 119 0.78 -5.36 -17.00
C ALA A 119 1.06 -6.67 -17.74
N LYS A 120 2.14 -6.75 -18.52
CA LYS A 120 2.60 -7.99 -19.14
C LYS A 120 2.99 -9.10 -18.16
N HIS A 121 3.26 -8.75 -16.90
CA HIS A 121 3.58 -9.71 -15.83
C HIS A 121 2.32 -10.26 -15.14
N ALA A 122 1.16 -9.64 -15.37
CA ALA A 122 -0.12 -10.11 -14.88
C ALA A 122 -0.77 -11.08 -15.90
N PHE A 123 -0.98 -12.34 -15.50
CA PHE A 123 -1.64 -13.35 -16.34
C PHE A 123 -3.14 -13.04 -16.55
N GLN A 124 -3.82 -12.58 -15.49
CA GLN A 124 -5.18 -12.03 -15.48
C GLN A 124 -5.32 -11.20 -14.19
N HIS A 125 -5.00 -9.91 -14.23
CA HIS A 125 -5.43 -8.96 -13.19
C HIS A 125 -6.17 -7.80 -13.83
N VAL A 126 -7.19 -7.33 -13.12
CA VAL A 126 -8.31 -6.49 -13.59
C VAL A 126 -7.93 -5.02 -13.53
#